data_AF-A0A419EAW8-F1
#
_entry.id   AF-A0A419EAW8-F1
#
_cell.length_a   1.000
_cell.length_b   1.000
_cell.length_c   1.000
_cell.angle_alpha   90.00
_cell.angle_beta   90.00
_cell.angle_gamma   90.00
#
_symmetry.space_group_name_H-M   'P 1'
#
loop_
_entity.id
_entity.type
_entity.pdbx_description
1 polymer ?
#
loop_
_entity_poly.entity_id
_entity_poly.type
_entity_poly.pdbx_seq_one_letter_code
_entity_poly.pdbx_strand_id
1 'polypeptide(L)'
;MKRKAFVSILGGVFLILLAATLAACGGEATKAPSVTEASTEPPNESGAATYAVDLIAAWVNAGSPETDAFDYEGVDGNTYQATFEVDILPLFTSNNAWFEGSQACVGCHFAASENSYHQLNMSTYEGIMTGADSLESPPGVSILGQAEVGVGDFDWDHSKLRERLRNNRMPPGWEFDITEENRNGPCVEVGAEGVTVKLGEYGCDLHAVGLIGAWVEAEAPNGEFTYGDTTLTFERDVLPFFTQDGMWFDGSQACTGCHFAASESSYHQMDLSTYEGIIAGADSLEEPPGVSILGQSKPGVGPFDWDHSKLRERLRNNRMAPGWEFDITESNRNGPLVMAGKKK
;
A
#
# COMPACT_ATOMS: atom_id res chain seq x y z
N MET A 1 59.33 -6.13 -22.86
CA MET A 1 60.70 -5.90 -22.35
C MET A 1 60.66 -5.97 -20.81
N LYS A 2 61.48 -6.86 -20.23
CA LYS A 2 62.10 -6.87 -18.86
C LYS A 2 61.21 -6.50 -17.66
N ARG A 3 60.78 -7.44 -16.81
CA ARG A 3 61.48 -8.12 -15.68
C ARG A 3 62.14 -7.19 -14.64
N LYS A 4 61.71 -7.35 -13.36
CA LYS A 4 62.46 -7.59 -12.08
C LYS A 4 61.72 -6.85 -10.93
N ALA A 5 61.22 -7.43 -9.83
CA ALA A 5 61.60 -8.51 -8.91
C ALA A 5 62.62 -8.13 -7.81
N PHE A 6 62.29 -8.56 -6.57
CA PHE A 6 63.12 -8.76 -5.35
C PHE A 6 63.46 -7.49 -4.51
N VAL A 7 63.47 -7.43 -3.16
CA VAL A 7 63.98 -8.31 -2.05
C VAL A 7 63.36 -7.81 -0.71
N SER A 8 62.59 -8.57 0.10
CA SER A 8 62.88 -9.28 1.40
C SER A 8 63.99 -8.77 2.34
N ILE A 9 63.73 -8.71 3.67
CA ILE A 9 64.59 -9.11 4.83
C ILE A 9 63.78 -8.73 6.11
N LEU A 10 63.29 -9.64 6.97
CA LEU A 10 63.89 -10.56 7.96
C LEU A 10 64.28 -9.94 9.32
N GLY A 11 63.78 -10.57 10.40
CA GLY A 11 64.29 -10.49 11.79
C GLY A 11 63.22 -9.99 12.78
N GLY A 12 62.86 -10.66 13.88
CA GLY A 12 63.34 -11.87 14.50
C GLY A 12 62.60 -12.11 15.83
N VAL A 13 62.24 -13.37 16.04
CA VAL A 13 61.81 -14.13 17.23
C VAL A 13 62.24 -13.58 18.61
N PHE A 14 61.32 -13.59 19.60
CA PHE A 14 61.60 -14.17 20.92
C PHE A 14 60.36 -14.75 21.60
N LEU A 15 60.53 -15.98 22.07
CA LEU A 15 59.58 -16.90 22.69
C LEU A 15 59.85 -16.92 24.20
N ILE A 16 58.83 -16.77 25.06
CA ILE A 16 58.90 -17.29 26.44
C ILE A 16 57.54 -17.92 26.79
N LEU A 17 57.57 -19.24 26.93
CA LEU A 17 56.59 -20.09 27.62
C LEU A 17 56.61 -19.78 29.13
N LEU A 18 55.44 -19.82 29.77
CA LEU A 18 55.33 -20.51 31.06
C LEU A 18 53.89 -21.01 31.27
N ALA A 19 53.75 -22.33 31.24
CA ALA A 19 52.59 -23.04 31.76
C ALA A 19 52.93 -23.53 33.17
N ALA A 20 52.03 -23.34 34.11
CA ALA A 20 52.02 -24.05 35.38
C ALA A 20 50.57 -24.43 35.72
N THR A 21 50.32 -25.73 35.72
CA THR A 21 49.11 -26.37 36.24
C THR A 21 49.22 -26.51 37.76
N LEU A 22 48.12 -26.28 38.47
CA LEU A 22 47.86 -26.84 39.81
C LEU A 22 46.35 -26.95 40.02
N ALA A 23 45.94 -28.13 40.45
CA ALA A 23 44.56 -28.52 40.70
C ALA A 23 44.23 -28.50 42.20
N ALA A 24 42.93 -28.33 42.45
CA ALA A 24 42.13 -28.91 43.54
C ALA A 24 41.74 -28.05 44.76
N CYS A 25 40.43 -28.15 45.04
CA CYS A 25 39.69 -28.11 46.31
C CYS A 25 39.24 -26.76 46.91
N GLY A 26 37.91 -26.55 46.83
CA GLY A 26 37.07 -26.34 48.03
C GLY A 26 36.83 -24.89 48.47
N GLY A 27 35.61 -24.41 48.25
CA GLY A 27 35.12 -23.19 48.90
C GLY A 27 33.80 -22.71 48.29
N GLU A 28 32.68 -23.16 48.83
CA GLU A 28 31.38 -22.50 48.65
C GLU A 28 31.47 -21.05 49.13
N ALA A 29 31.38 -20.11 48.21
CA ALA A 29 31.09 -18.71 48.51
C ALA A 29 29.81 -18.35 47.75
N THR A 30 28.73 -18.17 48.51
CA THR A 30 27.45 -17.63 48.06
C THR A 30 27.65 -16.35 47.26
N LYS A 31 27.43 -16.43 45.94
CA LYS A 31 27.42 -15.26 45.05
C LYS A 31 26.04 -14.60 45.17
N ALA A 32 26.02 -13.38 45.69
CA ALA A 32 24.85 -12.51 45.67
C ALA A 32 24.35 -12.31 44.22
N PRO A 33 23.05 -12.08 43.99
CA PRO A 33 22.55 -11.87 42.65
C PRO A 33 23.13 -10.57 42.10
N SER A 34 23.82 -10.68 40.97
CA SER A 34 24.23 -9.54 40.16
C SER A 34 22.95 -8.94 39.60
N VAL A 35 22.52 -7.83 40.19
CA VAL A 35 21.53 -6.95 39.57
C VAL A 35 22.17 -6.45 38.28
N THR A 36 21.62 -6.88 37.14
CA THR A 36 21.91 -6.28 35.85
C THR A 36 21.46 -4.83 35.94
N GLU A 37 22.42 -3.90 36.04
CA GLU A 37 22.13 -2.49 35.85
C GLU A 37 21.49 -2.32 34.47
N ALA A 38 20.26 -1.83 34.48
CA ALA A 38 19.60 -1.37 33.28
C ALA A 38 20.49 -0.33 32.61
N SER A 39 20.72 -0.50 31.32
CA SER A 39 21.34 0.51 30.47
C SER A 39 20.67 1.86 30.72
N THR A 40 21.45 2.84 31.19
CA THR A 40 21.03 4.23 31.37
C THR A 40 21.34 5.08 30.14
N GLU A 41 21.55 4.46 28.97
CA GLU A 41 21.51 5.22 27.72
C GLU A 41 20.04 5.57 27.44
N PRO A 42 19.69 6.86 27.24
CA PRO A 42 18.35 7.19 26.76
C PRO A 42 18.12 6.38 25.48
N PRO A 43 16.91 5.80 25.29
CA PRO A 43 16.61 5.08 24.06
C PRO A 43 17.01 5.99 22.90
N ASN A 44 17.75 5.46 21.93
CA ASN A 44 17.99 6.19 20.70
C ASN A 44 16.62 6.51 20.09
N GLU A 45 16.14 7.74 20.26
CA GLU A 45 14.78 8.11 19.88
C GLU A 45 14.54 7.92 18.38
N SER A 46 15.60 7.84 17.56
CA SER A 46 15.47 7.50 16.14
C SER A 46 15.03 6.05 15.90
N GLY A 47 15.28 5.13 16.83
CA GLY A 47 14.86 3.73 16.77
C GLY A 47 13.36 3.54 17.01
N ALA A 48 12.75 4.42 17.80
CA ALA A 48 11.31 4.44 18.08
C ALA A 48 10.46 4.96 16.91
N ALA A 49 11.09 5.39 15.81
CA ALA A 49 10.37 5.81 14.63
C ALA A 49 9.67 4.61 13.97
N THR A 50 8.54 4.84 13.33
CA THR A 50 7.83 3.84 12.52
C THR A 50 7.22 4.53 11.29
N TYR A 51 6.82 3.80 10.27
CA TYR A 51 6.15 4.40 9.13
C TYR A 51 4.73 4.83 9.51
N ALA A 52 4.28 5.97 8.99
CA ALA A 52 2.96 6.54 9.34
C ALA A 52 1.80 5.56 9.11
N VAL A 53 1.83 4.80 8.01
CA VAL A 53 0.83 3.76 7.71
C VAL A 53 0.88 2.62 8.73
N ASP A 54 2.08 2.23 9.16
CA ASP A 54 2.26 1.12 10.11
C ASP A 54 1.85 1.54 11.54
N LEU A 55 2.03 2.82 11.90
CA LEU A 55 1.50 3.39 13.13
C LEU A 55 -0.04 3.38 13.16
N ILE A 56 -0.68 3.77 12.05
CA ILE A 56 -2.14 3.70 11.92
C ILE A 56 -2.61 2.24 11.97
N ALA A 57 -1.88 1.33 11.32
CA ALA A 57 -2.17 -0.11 11.39
C ALA A 57 -2.16 -0.62 12.84
N ALA A 58 -1.14 -0.26 13.62
CA ALA A 58 -1.02 -0.65 15.02
C ALA A 58 -2.20 -0.12 15.86
N TRP A 59 -2.60 1.14 15.65
CA TRP A 59 -3.77 1.73 16.31
C TRP A 59 -5.07 0.99 15.95
N VAL A 60 -5.30 0.72 14.66
CA VAL A 60 -6.49 0.00 14.19
C VAL A 60 -6.54 -1.42 14.75
N ASN A 61 -5.41 -2.14 14.70
CA ASN A 61 -5.30 -3.51 15.21
C ASN A 61 -5.45 -3.60 16.74
N ALA A 62 -5.16 -2.51 17.47
CA ALA A 62 -5.44 -2.40 18.90
C ALA A 62 -6.92 -2.12 19.23
N GLY A 63 -7.80 -2.10 18.22
CA GLY A 63 -9.22 -1.79 18.38
C GLY A 63 -9.54 -0.30 18.30
N SER A 64 -8.62 0.50 17.73
CA SER A 64 -8.77 1.95 17.56
C SER A 64 -9.10 2.69 18.86
N PRO A 65 -8.33 2.57 19.96
CA PRO A 65 -8.64 3.28 21.21
C PRO A 65 -8.59 4.80 21.04
N GLU A 66 -9.55 5.52 21.64
CA GLU A 66 -9.58 7.00 21.64
C GLU A 66 -8.61 7.59 22.66
N THR A 67 -8.63 7.09 23.90
CA THR A 67 -7.84 7.65 25.01
C THR A 67 -6.75 6.72 25.52
N ASP A 68 -6.95 5.42 25.40
CA ASP A 68 -6.00 4.44 25.91
C ASP A 68 -4.77 4.35 24.99
N ALA A 69 -3.61 4.10 25.58
CA ALA A 69 -2.40 3.87 24.81
C ALA A 69 -2.48 2.53 24.07
N PHE A 70 -1.86 2.48 22.89
CA PHE A 70 -1.68 1.26 22.12
C PHE A 70 -0.20 1.01 21.85
N ASP A 71 0.16 -0.26 21.69
CA ASP A 71 1.52 -0.68 21.40
C ASP A 71 1.80 -0.61 19.89
N TYR A 72 3.01 -0.20 19.51
CA TYR A 72 3.51 -0.26 18.14
C TYR A 72 4.99 -0.69 18.10
N GLU A 73 5.45 -1.21 16.96
CA GLU A 73 6.85 -1.59 16.76
C GLU A 73 7.63 -0.46 16.06
N GLY A 74 8.77 -0.08 16.64
CA GLY A 74 9.71 0.86 16.02
C GLY A 74 10.62 0.17 15.00
N VAL A 75 11.32 0.95 14.17
CA VAL A 75 12.29 0.44 13.19
C VAL A 75 13.50 -0.27 13.82
N ASP A 76 13.69 -0.14 15.12
CA ASP A 76 14.67 -0.91 15.89
C ASP A 76 14.17 -2.27 16.40
N GLY A 77 12.90 -2.61 16.12
CA GLY A 77 12.24 -3.84 16.54
C GLY A 77 11.77 -3.85 18.00
N ASN A 78 11.85 -2.73 18.71
CA ASN A 78 11.31 -2.61 20.07
C ASN A 78 9.86 -2.14 20.07
N THR A 79 9.13 -2.47 21.14
CA THR A 79 7.76 -2.03 21.36
C THR A 79 7.71 -0.69 22.09
N TYR A 80 6.87 0.21 21.59
CA TYR A 80 6.63 1.55 22.12
C TYR A 80 5.14 1.81 22.27
N GLN A 81 4.77 2.90 22.94
CA GLN A 81 3.37 3.29 23.14
C GLN A 81 3.06 4.60 22.44
N ALA A 82 1.84 4.69 21.89
CA ALA A 82 1.29 5.86 21.25
C ALA A 82 -0.17 6.07 21.68
N THR A 83 -0.71 7.26 21.45
CA THR A 83 -2.14 7.58 21.68
C THR A 83 -2.77 8.23 20.46
N PHE A 84 -4.08 8.11 20.32
CA PHE A 84 -4.78 8.67 19.17
C PHE A 84 -4.59 10.19 19.04
N GLU A 85 -4.82 10.95 20.12
CA GLU A 85 -4.76 12.42 20.10
C GLU A 85 -3.36 12.95 19.74
N VAL A 86 -2.31 12.28 20.24
CA VAL A 86 -0.93 12.77 20.10
C VAL A 86 -0.28 12.27 18.81
N ASP A 87 -0.57 11.05 18.38
CA ASP A 87 0.23 10.36 17.37
C ASP A 87 -0.53 10.01 16.09
N ILE A 88 -1.85 9.81 16.17
CA ILE A 88 -2.68 9.45 15.01
C ILE A 88 -3.35 10.67 14.41
N LEU A 89 -4.10 11.43 15.22
CA LEU A 89 -4.87 12.58 14.74
C LEU A 89 -4.01 13.63 14.01
N PRO A 90 -2.76 13.93 14.44
CA PRO A 90 -1.89 14.85 13.72
C PRO A 90 -1.54 14.41 12.29
N LEU A 91 -1.56 13.12 11.96
CA LEU A 91 -1.32 12.61 10.60
C LEU A 91 -2.42 13.06 9.62
N PHE A 92 -3.61 13.37 10.12
CA PHE A 92 -4.74 13.83 9.31
C PHE A 92 -4.95 15.34 9.38
N THR A 93 -4.53 15.97 10.49
CA THR A 93 -4.82 17.38 10.78
C THR A 93 -3.66 18.33 10.46
N SER A 94 -2.44 17.82 10.28
CA SER A 94 -1.25 18.65 10.06
C SER A 94 -0.85 18.70 8.59
N ASN A 95 -0.57 19.92 8.09
CA ASN A 95 0.12 20.08 6.81
C ASN A 95 1.54 19.50 6.92
N ASN A 96 2.09 19.06 5.80
CA ASN A 96 3.41 18.45 5.69
C ASN A 96 3.59 17.13 6.48
N ALA A 97 2.51 16.53 6.99
CA ALA A 97 2.58 15.30 7.75
C ALA A 97 3.09 14.13 6.90
N TRP A 98 2.66 14.06 5.63
CA TRP A 98 2.94 12.96 4.71
C TRP A 98 4.18 13.21 3.85
N PHE A 99 4.32 14.42 3.32
CA PHE A 99 5.51 14.88 2.59
C PHE A 99 5.56 16.41 2.61
N GLU A 100 6.71 17.01 2.32
CA GLU A 100 6.83 18.47 2.27
C GLU A 100 5.91 19.07 1.19
N GLY A 101 5.05 20.00 1.58
CA GLY A 101 4.03 20.59 0.73
C GLY A 101 2.66 19.88 0.78
N SER A 102 2.53 18.73 1.46
CA SER A 102 1.26 18.03 1.55
C SER A 102 0.23 18.82 2.37
N GLN A 103 -0.97 19.03 1.82
CA GLN A 103 -2.10 19.56 2.59
C GLN A 103 -2.59 18.53 3.61
N ALA A 104 -3.04 18.99 4.78
CA ALA A 104 -3.71 18.16 5.77
C ALA A 104 -4.99 17.53 5.19
N CYS A 105 -5.29 16.28 5.55
CA CYS A 105 -6.50 15.57 5.11
C CYS A 105 -7.77 16.35 5.46
N VAL A 106 -7.80 16.98 6.64
CA VAL A 106 -8.92 17.83 7.08
C VAL A 106 -9.13 19.07 6.22
N GLY A 107 -8.21 19.43 5.33
CA GLY A 107 -8.45 20.49 4.38
C GLY A 107 -9.57 20.18 3.37
N CYS A 108 -9.84 18.90 3.13
CA CYS A 108 -10.91 18.41 2.26
C CYS A 108 -11.94 17.54 3.02
N HIS A 109 -11.53 16.93 4.14
CA HIS A 109 -12.33 16.00 4.95
C HIS A 109 -12.52 16.49 6.39
N PHE A 110 -13.35 17.51 6.60
CA PHE A 110 -13.47 18.25 7.87
C PHE A 110 -14.78 18.05 8.64
N ALA A 111 -15.82 17.50 8.01
CA ALA A 111 -17.14 17.37 8.63
C ALA A 111 -17.99 16.28 7.96
N ALA A 112 -18.95 15.73 8.71
CA ALA A 112 -20.03 14.92 8.15
C ALA A 112 -21.07 15.85 7.47
N SER A 113 -20.72 16.35 6.29
CA SER A 113 -21.53 17.32 5.54
C SER A 113 -21.24 17.26 4.05
N GLU A 114 -22.18 17.71 3.21
CA GLU A 114 -22.02 17.77 1.74
C GLU A 114 -20.84 18.62 1.25
N ASN A 115 -20.31 19.52 2.08
CA ASN A 115 -19.17 20.36 1.72
C ASN A 115 -17.82 19.69 1.99
N SER A 116 -17.84 18.54 2.67
CA SER A 116 -16.69 17.70 2.92
C SER A 116 -16.70 16.57 1.92
N TYR A 117 -15.59 16.31 1.24
CA TYR A 117 -15.56 15.24 0.23
C TYR A 117 -15.91 13.91 0.88
N HIS A 118 -16.84 13.18 0.25
CA HIS A 118 -17.42 11.94 0.77
C HIS A 118 -18.01 12.07 2.17
N GLN A 119 -18.51 13.25 2.56
CA GLN A 119 -19.07 13.51 3.89
C GLN A 119 -18.16 13.00 5.02
N LEU A 120 -16.85 12.95 4.77
CA LEU A 120 -15.86 12.32 5.64
C LEU A 120 -15.31 13.37 6.59
N ASN A 121 -15.23 13.04 7.87
CA ASN A 121 -14.63 13.90 8.88
C ASN A 121 -13.37 13.25 9.46
N MET A 122 -12.19 13.76 9.10
CA MET A 122 -10.91 13.28 9.65
C MET A 122 -10.35 14.18 10.76
N SER A 123 -11.16 15.11 11.30
CA SER A 123 -10.72 16.08 12.30
C SER A 123 -10.94 15.63 13.75
N THR A 124 -11.72 14.57 13.96
CA THR A 124 -12.04 14.02 15.28
C THR A 124 -12.00 12.49 15.26
N TYR A 125 -11.86 11.89 16.44
CA TYR A 125 -12.00 10.45 16.62
C TYR A 125 -13.36 9.95 16.09
N GLU A 126 -14.45 10.52 16.59
CA GLU A 126 -15.83 10.17 16.18
C GLU A 126 -16.03 10.25 14.66
N GLY A 127 -15.45 11.26 14.00
CA GLY A 127 -15.53 11.42 12.55
C GLY A 127 -14.83 10.29 11.79
N ILE A 128 -13.62 9.92 12.22
CA ILE A 128 -12.85 8.83 11.62
C ILE A 128 -13.58 7.50 11.80
N MET A 129 -14.14 7.26 12.99
CA MET A 129 -14.90 6.06 13.30
C MET A 129 -16.23 5.96 12.54
N THR A 130 -16.88 7.09 12.27
CA THR A 130 -18.10 7.16 11.45
C THR A 130 -17.81 6.83 9.99
N GLY A 131 -16.63 7.21 9.48
CA GLY A 131 -16.23 6.97 8.11
C GLY A 131 -16.84 7.95 7.10
N ALA A 132 -16.90 7.52 5.85
CA ALA A 132 -17.37 8.32 4.71
C ALA A 132 -18.87 8.13 4.43
N ASP A 133 -19.46 8.96 3.58
CA ASP A 133 -20.83 8.87 3.04
C ASP A 133 -21.90 8.64 4.13
N SER A 134 -21.72 9.28 5.28
CA SER A 134 -22.54 9.09 6.49
C SER A 134 -23.97 9.62 6.39
N LEU A 135 -24.28 10.45 5.39
CA LEU A 135 -25.61 11.00 5.12
C LEU A 135 -26.34 10.25 3.99
N GLU A 136 -25.68 9.30 3.33
CA GLU A 136 -26.23 8.50 2.22
C GLU A 136 -27.07 7.30 2.69
N SER A 137 -27.65 6.56 1.74
CA SER A 137 -28.40 5.32 2.01
C SER A 137 -27.85 4.15 1.18
N PRO A 138 -27.28 3.10 1.80
CA PRO A 138 -27.09 2.93 3.25
C PRO A 138 -26.08 3.93 3.83
N PRO A 139 -26.23 4.32 5.11
CA PRO A 139 -25.37 5.33 5.72
C PRO A 139 -24.01 4.75 6.07
N GLY A 140 -22.96 5.47 5.69
CA GLY A 140 -21.62 5.22 6.20
C GLY A 140 -20.86 4.17 5.40
N VAL A 141 -19.60 4.46 5.14
CA VAL A 141 -18.60 3.55 4.61
C VAL A 141 -17.42 3.57 5.56
N SER A 142 -17.12 2.43 6.20
CA SER A 142 -15.95 2.33 7.07
C SER A 142 -14.68 2.58 6.27
N ILE A 143 -13.85 3.50 6.76
CA ILE A 143 -12.52 3.74 6.20
C ILE A 143 -11.46 2.85 6.84
N LEU A 144 -11.77 2.21 7.98
CA LEU A 144 -10.87 1.37 8.77
C LEU A 144 -11.08 -0.14 8.54
N GLY A 145 -11.92 -0.51 7.57
CA GLY A 145 -12.09 -1.90 7.14
C GLY A 145 -13.05 -2.70 8.01
N GLN A 146 -14.02 -2.07 8.65
CA GLN A 146 -15.10 -2.77 9.34
C GLN A 146 -16.14 -3.27 8.34
N ALA A 147 -16.79 -4.40 8.63
CA ALA A 147 -17.89 -4.91 7.80
C ALA A 147 -19.08 -3.95 7.81
N GLU A 148 -19.37 -3.37 8.98
CA GLU A 148 -20.35 -2.30 9.18
C GLU A 148 -19.75 -1.22 10.09
N VAL A 149 -20.16 0.04 9.89
CA VAL A 149 -19.69 1.14 10.73
C VAL A 149 -20.06 0.87 12.20
N GLY A 150 -19.08 1.01 13.09
CA GLY A 150 -19.28 0.88 14.54
C GLY A 150 -19.26 -0.53 15.14
N VAL A 151 -19.14 -1.61 14.36
CA VAL A 151 -19.10 -2.99 14.92
C VAL A 151 -17.74 -3.43 15.51
N GLY A 152 -16.66 -2.67 15.26
CA GLY A 152 -15.33 -2.90 15.85
C GLY A 152 -14.53 -4.08 15.30
N ASP A 153 -14.94 -4.66 14.17
CA ASP A 153 -14.28 -5.79 13.49
C ASP A 153 -13.26 -5.33 12.44
N PHE A 154 -12.31 -4.48 12.86
CA PHE A 154 -11.38 -3.85 11.92
C PHE A 154 -10.53 -4.84 11.12
N ASP A 155 -10.55 -4.68 9.80
CA ASP A 155 -9.62 -5.32 8.86
C ASP A 155 -8.79 -4.24 8.15
N TRP A 156 -7.65 -3.88 8.76
CA TRP A 156 -6.78 -2.84 8.21
C TRP A 156 -6.31 -3.16 6.78
N ASP A 157 -6.05 -4.43 6.47
CA ASP A 157 -5.52 -4.85 5.17
C ASP A 157 -6.51 -4.64 4.02
N HIS A 158 -7.81 -4.72 4.31
CA HIS A 158 -8.92 -4.40 3.40
C HIS A 158 -9.56 -3.03 3.67
N SER A 159 -8.87 -2.16 4.40
CA SER A 159 -9.39 -0.83 4.72
C SER A 159 -9.16 0.18 3.58
N LYS A 160 -10.18 0.99 3.31
CA LYS A 160 -10.12 2.05 2.29
C LYS A 160 -9.06 3.11 2.62
N LEU A 161 -8.83 3.39 3.90
CA LEU A 161 -7.79 4.33 4.32
C LEU A 161 -6.40 3.81 3.94
N ARG A 162 -6.09 2.54 4.23
CA ARG A 162 -4.81 1.94 3.86
C ARG A 162 -4.59 1.96 2.34
N GLU A 163 -5.62 1.60 1.57
CA GLU A 163 -5.56 1.65 0.10
C GLU A 163 -5.22 3.06 -0.39
N ARG A 164 -5.96 4.08 0.07
CA ARG A 164 -5.74 5.47 -0.34
C ARG A 164 -4.36 5.98 0.09
N LEU A 165 -3.83 5.57 1.24
CA LEU A 165 -2.50 6.00 1.69
C LEU A 165 -1.34 5.30 0.95
N ARG A 166 -1.50 4.03 0.57
CA ARG A 166 -0.36 3.24 0.06
C ARG A 166 -0.37 3.06 -1.45
N ASN A 167 -1.53 2.88 -2.04
CA ASN A 167 -1.62 2.35 -3.39
C ASN A 167 -1.61 3.50 -4.39
N ASN A 168 -0.54 3.61 -5.17
CA ASN A 168 -0.50 4.46 -6.36
C ASN A 168 -1.60 4.03 -7.35
N ARG A 169 -2.25 5.04 -7.96
CA ARG A 169 -3.16 4.86 -9.10
C ARG A 169 -2.37 4.42 -10.33
N MET A 170 -2.95 3.53 -11.12
CA MET A 170 -2.37 2.95 -12.32
C MET A 170 -3.18 3.30 -13.59
N PRO A 171 -2.54 3.40 -14.75
CA PRO A 171 -1.08 3.54 -14.90
C PRO A 171 -0.57 4.85 -14.25
N PRO A 172 0.71 4.95 -13.88
CA PRO A 172 1.25 6.16 -13.26
C PRO A 172 1.16 7.37 -14.19
N GLY A 173 0.87 8.54 -13.64
CA GLY A 173 0.78 9.81 -14.40
C GLY A 173 -0.62 10.40 -14.50
N TRP A 174 -1.63 9.78 -13.88
CA TRP A 174 -2.96 10.38 -13.75
C TRP A 174 -2.92 11.77 -13.12
N GLU A 175 -3.63 12.71 -13.73
CA GLU A 175 -3.93 13.98 -13.08
C GLU A 175 -4.88 13.74 -11.89
N PHE A 176 -4.55 14.37 -10.76
CA PHE A 176 -5.46 14.39 -9.62
C PHE A 176 -6.60 15.35 -9.92
N ASP A 177 -7.79 14.78 -10.09
CA ASP A 177 -9.04 15.52 -10.18
C ASP A 177 -9.81 15.38 -8.86
N ILE A 178 -9.96 16.49 -8.16
CA ILE A 178 -10.65 16.54 -6.86
C ILE A 178 -12.15 16.22 -6.97
N THR A 179 -12.75 16.40 -8.14
CA THR A 179 -14.16 16.06 -8.38
C THR A 179 -14.37 14.55 -8.57
N GLU A 180 -13.28 13.79 -8.72
CA GLU A 180 -13.28 12.38 -9.10
C GLU A 180 -13.95 12.08 -10.46
N GLU A 181 -14.20 13.07 -11.33
CA GLU A 181 -14.83 12.84 -12.64
C GLU A 181 -14.01 11.88 -13.50
N ASN A 182 -12.67 12.00 -13.45
CA ASN A 182 -11.75 11.10 -14.14
C ASN A 182 -11.53 9.73 -13.49
N ARG A 183 -12.14 9.45 -12.33
CA ARG A 183 -11.86 8.25 -11.51
C ARG A 183 -12.11 6.95 -12.26
N ASN A 184 -13.11 6.93 -13.12
CA ASN A 184 -13.56 5.73 -13.82
C ASN A 184 -12.83 5.47 -15.15
N GLY A 185 -11.78 6.26 -15.42
CA GLY A 185 -11.05 6.23 -16.68
C GLY A 185 -11.80 6.99 -17.78
N PRO A 186 -11.24 7.02 -19.01
CA PRO A 186 -11.83 7.75 -20.11
C PRO A 186 -13.17 7.14 -20.53
N CYS A 187 -14.03 7.98 -21.08
CA CYS A 187 -15.25 7.54 -21.73
C CYS A 187 -14.91 6.61 -22.91
N VAL A 188 -15.83 5.69 -23.20
CA VAL A 188 -15.68 4.77 -24.33
C VAL A 188 -16.91 4.80 -25.23
N GLU A 189 -16.69 4.81 -26.53
CA GLU A 189 -17.72 4.50 -27.51
C GLU A 189 -17.69 3.00 -27.79
N VAL A 190 -18.85 2.37 -27.69
CA VAL A 190 -19.03 0.94 -27.92
C VAL A 190 -19.86 0.75 -29.19
N GLY A 191 -19.38 -0.08 -30.11
CA GLY A 191 -20.10 -0.40 -31.34
C GLY A 191 -19.70 -1.75 -31.91
N ALA A 192 -20.30 -2.11 -33.05
CA ALA A 192 -20.09 -3.43 -33.68
C ALA A 192 -18.61 -3.73 -34.00
N GLU A 193 -17.84 -2.69 -34.32
CA GLU A 193 -16.41 -2.80 -34.64
C GLU A 193 -15.50 -2.91 -33.39
N GLY A 194 -16.07 -2.74 -32.18
CA GLY A 194 -15.36 -2.79 -30.91
C GLY A 194 -15.44 -1.49 -30.13
N VAL A 195 -14.46 -1.31 -29.24
CA VAL A 195 -14.38 -0.15 -28.33
C VAL A 195 -13.43 0.92 -28.87
N THR A 196 -13.85 2.18 -28.82
CA THR A 196 -13.01 3.36 -29.08
C THR A 196 -12.92 4.23 -27.83
N VAL A 197 -11.71 4.54 -27.39
CA VAL A 197 -11.46 5.41 -26.23
C VAL A 197 -11.61 6.89 -26.61
N LYS A 198 -12.27 7.66 -25.75
CA LYS A 198 -12.36 9.13 -25.83
C LYS A 198 -11.48 9.77 -24.77
N LEU A 199 -10.20 9.96 -25.11
CA LEU A 199 -9.24 10.56 -24.18
C LEU A 199 -9.64 12.00 -23.86
N GLY A 200 -9.57 12.35 -22.57
CA GLY A 200 -9.96 13.67 -22.07
C GLY A 200 -11.47 13.83 -21.84
N GLU A 201 -12.29 12.85 -22.20
CA GLU A 201 -13.70 12.79 -21.82
C GLU A 201 -13.85 11.82 -20.64
N TYR A 202 -14.52 12.28 -19.57
CA TYR A 202 -14.69 11.53 -18.32
C TYR A 202 -16.13 11.64 -17.82
N GLY A 203 -16.48 10.87 -16.78
CA GLY A 203 -17.82 10.94 -16.17
C GLY A 203 -18.98 10.32 -16.99
N CYS A 204 -18.70 9.61 -18.09
CA CYS A 204 -19.74 8.95 -18.90
C CYS A 204 -20.25 7.64 -18.29
N ASP A 205 -21.47 7.24 -18.66
CA ASP A 205 -22.06 5.94 -18.29
C ASP A 205 -21.22 4.76 -18.83
N LEU A 206 -20.69 4.89 -20.05
CA LEU A 206 -19.77 3.93 -20.64
C LEU A 206 -18.33 4.44 -20.53
N HIS A 207 -17.51 3.70 -19.79
CA HIS A 207 -16.14 4.11 -19.46
C HIS A 207 -15.20 2.91 -19.32
N ALA A 208 -13.89 3.15 -19.39
CA ALA A 208 -12.87 2.10 -19.43
C ALA A 208 -12.93 1.11 -18.26
N VAL A 209 -13.03 1.60 -17.03
CA VAL A 209 -13.14 0.74 -15.84
C VAL A 209 -14.43 -0.09 -15.84
N GLY A 210 -15.52 0.45 -16.37
CA GLY A 210 -16.83 -0.21 -16.43
C GLY A 210 -16.83 -1.32 -17.47
N LEU A 211 -16.15 -1.12 -18.60
CA LEU A 211 -15.91 -2.15 -19.61
C LEU A 211 -15.15 -3.35 -19.03
N ILE A 212 -14.02 -3.10 -18.34
CA ILE A 212 -13.24 -4.16 -17.67
C ILE A 212 -14.09 -4.84 -16.61
N GLY A 213 -14.86 -4.06 -15.82
CA GLY A 213 -15.80 -4.60 -14.84
C GLY A 213 -16.82 -5.54 -15.44
N ALA A 214 -17.48 -5.15 -16.53
CA ALA A 214 -18.46 -5.97 -17.23
C ALA A 214 -17.84 -7.28 -17.76
N TRP A 215 -16.58 -7.25 -18.22
CA TRP A 215 -15.86 -8.46 -18.58
C TRP A 215 -15.60 -9.37 -17.36
N VAL A 216 -15.15 -8.81 -16.23
CA VAL A 216 -14.91 -9.56 -14.99
C VAL A 216 -16.20 -10.18 -14.45
N GLU A 217 -17.28 -9.40 -14.39
CA GLU A 217 -18.62 -9.82 -13.93
C GLU A 217 -19.26 -10.88 -14.85
N ALA A 218 -18.84 -10.94 -16.13
CA ALA A 218 -19.19 -12.03 -17.04
C ALA A 218 -18.38 -13.32 -16.80
N GLU A 219 -17.72 -13.44 -15.65
CA GLU A 219 -16.77 -14.51 -15.28
C GLU A 219 -15.48 -14.48 -16.10
N ALA A 220 -15.05 -13.29 -16.50
CA ALA A 220 -13.80 -13.04 -17.23
C ALA A 220 -13.57 -14.02 -18.40
N PRO A 221 -14.47 -14.11 -19.38
CA PRO A 221 -14.35 -15.10 -20.45
C PRO A 221 -13.17 -14.77 -21.37
N ASN A 222 -12.43 -15.80 -21.80
CA ASN A 222 -11.53 -15.70 -22.96
C ASN A 222 -12.35 -15.78 -24.26
N GLY A 223 -13.26 -14.84 -24.43
CA GLY A 223 -14.30 -14.90 -25.44
C GLY A 223 -15.26 -13.73 -25.34
N GLU A 224 -16.53 -14.00 -25.65
CA GLU A 224 -17.56 -12.97 -25.74
C GLU A 224 -18.12 -12.56 -24.37
N PHE A 225 -18.40 -11.27 -24.22
CA PHE A 225 -19.16 -10.68 -23.12
C PHE A 225 -20.00 -9.51 -23.64
N THR A 226 -20.84 -8.90 -22.80
CA THR A 226 -21.71 -7.78 -23.20
C THR A 226 -21.38 -6.53 -22.41
N TYR A 227 -21.30 -5.39 -23.10
CA TYR A 227 -21.22 -4.06 -22.50
C TYR A 227 -21.83 -3.05 -23.46
N GLY A 228 -22.58 -2.06 -22.96
CA GLY A 228 -23.26 -1.06 -23.80
C GLY A 228 -24.15 -1.69 -24.89
N ASP A 229 -24.93 -2.71 -24.53
CA ASP A 229 -25.83 -3.47 -25.43
C ASP A 229 -25.13 -4.11 -26.66
N THR A 230 -23.80 -4.27 -26.60
CA THR A 230 -22.99 -4.81 -27.70
C THR A 230 -22.19 -6.03 -27.23
N THR A 231 -22.04 -7.03 -28.11
CA THR A 231 -21.15 -8.17 -27.89
C THR A 231 -19.70 -7.78 -28.18
N LEU A 232 -18.86 -7.92 -27.16
CA LEU A 232 -17.44 -7.61 -27.16
C LEU A 232 -16.61 -8.86 -26.91
N THR A 233 -15.30 -8.80 -27.15
CA THR A 233 -14.38 -9.90 -26.86
C THR A 233 -13.20 -9.41 -26.03
N PHE A 234 -12.66 -10.27 -25.17
CA PHE A 234 -11.50 -9.93 -24.36
C PHE A 234 -10.32 -9.41 -25.21
N GLU A 235 -9.94 -10.17 -26.24
CA GLU A 235 -8.75 -9.90 -27.06
C GLU A 235 -8.85 -8.55 -27.81
N ARG A 236 -10.03 -8.21 -28.34
CA ARG A 236 -10.24 -6.98 -29.11
C ARG A 236 -10.49 -5.77 -28.22
N ASP A 237 -11.25 -5.93 -27.14
CA ASP A 237 -11.89 -4.81 -26.45
C ASP A 237 -11.34 -4.57 -25.04
N VAL A 238 -10.74 -5.58 -24.39
CA VAL A 238 -10.23 -5.46 -23.01
C VAL A 238 -8.71 -5.45 -22.99
N LEU A 239 -8.07 -6.43 -23.63
CA LEU A 239 -6.61 -6.59 -23.62
C LEU A 239 -5.85 -5.30 -24.05
N PRO A 240 -6.31 -4.52 -25.04
CA PRO A 240 -5.65 -3.27 -25.42
C PRO A 240 -5.45 -2.28 -24.27
N PHE A 241 -6.34 -2.22 -23.26
CA PHE A 241 -6.18 -1.34 -22.10
C PHE A 241 -4.95 -1.65 -21.25
N PHE A 242 -4.39 -2.85 -21.39
CA PHE A 242 -3.16 -3.27 -20.71
C PHE A 242 -1.93 -3.24 -21.61
N THR A 243 -2.11 -3.45 -22.91
CA THR A 243 -1.01 -3.66 -23.86
C THR A 243 -0.68 -2.46 -24.75
N GLN A 244 -1.57 -1.46 -24.85
CA GLN A 244 -1.36 -0.29 -25.70
C GLN A 244 -1.12 0.99 -24.89
N ASP A 245 -0.20 1.82 -25.38
CA ASP A 245 -0.01 3.18 -24.87
C ASP A 245 -1.23 4.05 -25.19
N GLY A 246 -1.48 5.07 -24.38
CA GLY A 246 -2.51 6.08 -24.63
C GLY A 246 -3.93 5.59 -24.39
N MET A 247 -4.15 4.47 -23.69
CA MET A 247 -5.49 3.93 -23.45
C MET A 247 -6.22 4.57 -22.26
N TRP A 248 -5.48 5.21 -21.34
CA TRP A 248 -6.04 5.73 -20.08
C TRP A 248 -6.10 7.26 -20.07
N PHE A 249 -5.03 7.90 -20.51
CA PHE A 249 -4.91 9.33 -20.74
C PHE A 249 -3.85 9.58 -21.83
N ASP A 250 -3.78 10.80 -22.36
CA ASP A 250 -2.79 11.14 -23.39
C ASP A 250 -1.35 10.92 -22.89
N GLY A 251 -0.60 10.09 -23.62
CA GLY A 251 0.76 9.69 -23.23
C GLY A 251 0.87 8.67 -22.09
N SER A 252 -0.23 8.06 -21.63
CA SER A 252 -0.18 6.94 -20.69
C SER A 252 0.63 5.77 -21.28
N GLN A 253 1.53 5.18 -20.49
CA GLN A 253 2.25 3.96 -20.89
C GLN A 253 1.35 2.73 -20.79
N ALA A 254 1.58 1.73 -21.64
CA ALA A 254 0.99 0.41 -21.51
C ALA A 254 1.37 -0.22 -20.16
N CYS A 255 0.43 -0.92 -19.52
CA CYS A 255 0.67 -1.62 -18.26
C CYS A 255 1.78 -2.69 -18.40
N THR A 256 1.84 -3.32 -19.57
CA THR A 256 2.89 -4.28 -19.94
C THR A 256 4.29 -3.70 -20.02
N GLY A 257 4.47 -2.37 -19.98
CA GLY A 257 5.81 -1.78 -19.80
C GLY A 257 6.47 -2.19 -18.48
N CYS A 258 5.66 -2.50 -17.45
CA CYS A 258 6.12 -2.94 -16.12
C CYS A 258 5.63 -4.35 -15.74
N HIS A 259 4.53 -4.81 -16.33
CA HIS A 259 3.84 -6.07 -16.00
C HIS A 259 3.71 -7.00 -17.22
N PHE A 260 4.80 -7.67 -17.61
CA PHE A 260 4.93 -8.38 -18.90
C PHE A 260 5.17 -9.89 -18.81
N ALA A 261 5.38 -10.43 -17.61
CA ALA A 261 5.65 -11.86 -17.42
C ALA A 261 5.51 -12.27 -15.95
N ALA A 262 5.21 -13.55 -15.71
CA ALA A 262 5.35 -14.18 -14.41
C ALA A 262 6.84 -14.41 -14.08
N SER A 263 7.55 -13.33 -13.74
CA SER A 263 9.01 -13.33 -13.50
C SER A 263 9.41 -12.26 -12.49
N GLU A 264 10.54 -12.45 -11.81
CA GLU A 264 11.09 -11.48 -10.85
C GLU A 264 11.40 -10.10 -11.47
N SER A 265 11.62 -10.03 -12.79
CA SER A 265 11.85 -8.77 -13.50
C SER A 265 10.57 -7.99 -13.82
N SER A 266 9.41 -8.64 -13.71
CA SER A 266 8.11 -8.00 -13.84
C SER A 266 7.65 -7.57 -12.45
N TYR A 267 7.16 -6.34 -12.31
CA TYR A 267 6.73 -5.87 -10.99
C TYR A 267 5.57 -6.73 -10.50
N HIS A 268 5.69 -7.19 -9.24
CA HIS A 268 4.79 -8.15 -8.63
C HIS A 268 4.62 -9.43 -9.44
N GLN A 269 5.64 -9.86 -10.19
CA GLN A 269 5.62 -11.10 -11.00
C GLN A 269 4.33 -11.25 -11.82
N MET A 270 3.78 -10.12 -12.27
CA MET A 270 2.46 -10.02 -12.87
C MET A 270 2.62 -9.92 -14.38
N ASP A 271 1.76 -10.62 -15.11
CA ASP A 271 1.70 -10.57 -16.57
C ASP A 271 0.35 -10.03 -17.02
N LEU A 272 0.35 -8.82 -17.58
CA LEU A 272 -0.85 -8.21 -18.16
C LEU A 272 -0.87 -8.28 -19.70
N SER A 273 -0.01 -9.10 -20.30
CA SER A 273 0.13 -9.21 -21.77
C SER A 273 -0.77 -10.25 -22.41
N THR A 274 -1.34 -11.16 -21.61
CA THR A 274 -2.17 -12.27 -22.07
C THR A 274 -3.37 -12.49 -21.15
N TYR A 275 -4.40 -13.17 -21.66
CA TYR A 275 -5.53 -13.62 -20.85
C TYR A 275 -5.04 -14.46 -19.65
N GLU A 276 -4.22 -15.49 -19.91
CA GLU A 276 -3.73 -16.40 -18.88
C GLU A 276 -2.92 -15.68 -17.79
N GLY A 277 -2.11 -14.69 -18.19
CA GLY A 277 -1.35 -13.85 -17.26
C GLY A 277 -2.27 -13.04 -16.32
N ILE A 278 -3.28 -12.38 -16.88
CA ILE A 278 -4.22 -11.55 -16.10
C ILE A 278 -5.00 -12.41 -15.12
N ILE A 279 -5.45 -13.60 -15.55
CA ILE A 279 -6.17 -14.54 -14.69
C ILE A 279 -5.27 -15.12 -13.58
N ALA A 280 -3.98 -15.34 -13.85
CA ALA A 280 -3.01 -15.81 -12.86
C ALA A 280 -2.72 -14.78 -11.77
N GLY A 281 -2.86 -13.49 -12.07
CA GLY A 281 -2.69 -12.40 -11.10
C GLY A 281 -1.22 -12.05 -10.85
N ALA A 282 -0.94 -11.58 -9.64
CA ALA A 282 0.37 -11.11 -9.20
C ALA A 282 1.08 -12.14 -8.28
N ASP A 283 2.36 -11.93 -7.97
CA ASP A 283 3.16 -12.64 -6.96
C ASP A 283 3.09 -14.17 -7.08
N SER A 284 3.03 -14.67 -8.32
CA SER A 284 2.81 -16.09 -8.63
C SER A 284 3.97 -17.02 -8.24
N LEU A 285 5.15 -16.47 -7.97
CA LEU A 285 6.35 -17.19 -7.54
C LEU A 285 6.62 -17.08 -6.03
N GLU A 286 5.81 -16.31 -5.29
CA GLU A 286 5.94 -16.11 -3.84
C GLU A 286 5.28 -17.22 -3.00
N GLU A 287 5.47 -17.18 -1.68
CA GLU A 287 4.84 -18.10 -0.71
C GLU A 287 3.98 -17.30 0.30
N PRO A 288 2.64 -17.46 0.30
CA PRO A 288 1.84 -18.31 -0.59
C PRO A 288 1.80 -17.78 -2.03
N PRO A 289 1.65 -18.67 -3.04
CA PRO A 289 1.70 -18.25 -4.44
C PRO A 289 0.44 -17.53 -4.86
N GLY A 290 0.63 -16.37 -5.45
CA GLY A 290 -0.38 -15.68 -6.22
C GLY A 290 -1.27 -14.74 -5.41
N VAL A 291 -1.46 -13.53 -5.94
CA VAL A 291 -2.41 -12.53 -5.47
C VAL A 291 -3.45 -12.30 -6.55
N SER A 292 -4.70 -12.51 -6.18
CA SER A 292 -5.85 -12.25 -7.06
C SER A 292 -5.94 -10.75 -7.33
N ILE A 293 -6.00 -10.39 -8.61
CA ILE A 293 -6.19 -8.99 -9.03
C ILE A 293 -7.62 -8.70 -9.45
N LEU A 294 -8.45 -9.73 -9.64
CA LEU A 294 -9.85 -9.64 -10.10
C LEU A 294 -10.87 -10.00 -9.00
N GLY A 295 -10.44 -9.97 -7.73
CA GLY A 295 -11.31 -10.13 -6.56
C GLY A 295 -11.68 -11.58 -6.19
N GLN A 296 -11.08 -12.56 -6.86
CA GLN A 296 -11.21 -13.96 -6.46
C GLN A 296 -10.57 -14.21 -5.08
N SER A 297 -11.14 -15.14 -4.32
CA SER A 297 -10.52 -15.65 -3.06
C SER A 297 -9.17 -16.35 -3.29
N LYS A 298 -8.97 -16.89 -4.49
CA LYS A 298 -7.70 -17.47 -4.95
C LYS A 298 -7.51 -17.12 -6.42
N PRO A 299 -6.30 -16.73 -6.85
CA PRO A 299 -6.03 -16.44 -8.26
C PRO A 299 -6.47 -17.58 -9.18
N GLY A 300 -7.13 -17.21 -10.28
CA GLY A 300 -7.62 -18.13 -11.30
C GLY A 300 -8.81 -19.02 -10.89
N VAL A 301 -9.36 -18.87 -9.69
CA VAL A 301 -10.52 -19.65 -9.23
C VAL A 301 -11.69 -18.72 -8.94
N GLY A 302 -12.71 -18.75 -9.79
CA GLY A 302 -13.95 -17.99 -9.57
C GLY A 302 -14.68 -18.38 -8.26
N PRO A 303 -15.66 -17.57 -7.83
CA PRO A 303 -16.22 -16.42 -8.53
C PRO A 303 -15.30 -15.20 -8.50
N PHE A 304 -15.46 -14.33 -9.49
CA PHE A 304 -14.80 -13.02 -9.54
C PHE A 304 -15.63 -11.98 -8.79
N ASP A 305 -14.96 -10.97 -8.24
CA ASP A 305 -15.60 -9.88 -7.51
C ASP A 305 -14.94 -8.56 -7.90
N TRP A 306 -15.51 -7.90 -8.92
CA TRP A 306 -14.93 -6.67 -9.44
C TRP A 306 -14.85 -5.57 -8.38
N ASP A 307 -15.85 -5.48 -7.49
CA ASP A 307 -15.92 -4.45 -6.47
C ASP A 307 -14.81 -4.59 -5.41
N HIS A 308 -14.41 -5.82 -5.09
CA HIS A 308 -13.27 -6.13 -4.20
C HIS A 308 -11.97 -6.42 -4.96
N SER A 309 -11.89 -6.06 -6.23
CA SER A 309 -10.69 -6.34 -7.03
C SER A 309 -9.60 -5.28 -6.85
N LYS A 310 -8.37 -5.76 -6.62
CA LYS A 310 -7.18 -4.90 -6.55
C LYS A 310 -6.95 -4.14 -7.85
N LEU A 311 -7.28 -4.73 -9.01
CA LEU A 311 -7.14 -4.05 -10.29
C LEU A 311 -8.05 -2.83 -10.38
N ARG A 312 -9.33 -2.96 -10.02
CA ARG A 312 -10.26 -1.84 -10.00
C ARG A 312 -9.79 -0.72 -9.08
N GLU A 313 -9.36 -1.06 -7.87
CA GLU A 313 -8.83 -0.08 -6.92
C GLU A 313 -7.63 0.68 -7.51
N ARG A 314 -6.66 -0.06 -8.07
CA ARG A 314 -5.46 0.53 -8.69
C ARG A 314 -5.81 1.42 -9.87
N LEU A 315 -6.78 1.07 -10.72
CA LEU A 315 -7.16 1.88 -11.88
C LEU A 315 -7.89 3.17 -11.52
N ARG A 316 -8.62 3.17 -10.39
CA ARG A 316 -9.55 4.25 -10.03
C ARG A 316 -9.02 5.19 -8.96
N ASN A 317 -8.48 4.63 -7.89
CA ASN A 317 -8.31 5.38 -6.65
C ASN A 317 -6.99 6.15 -6.66
N ASN A 318 -7.07 7.48 -6.56
CA ASN A 318 -5.90 8.32 -6.32
C ASN A 318 -5.31 8.02 -4.95
N ARG A 319 -3.98 7.96 -4.89
CA ARG A 319 -3.23 7.94 -3.63
C ARG A 319 -3.36 9.30 -2.93
N MET A 320 -3.48 9.27 -1.60
CA MET A 320 -3.65 10.41 -0.73
C MET A 320 -2.44 10.54 0.22
N ALA A 321 -2.00 11.76 0.57
CA ALA A 321 -2.49 13.04 0.05
C ALA A 321 -2.13 13.24 -1.44
N PRO A 322 -2.91 14.04 -2.20
CA PRO A 322 -2.63 14.30 -3.61
C PRO A 322 -1.24 14.91 -3.81
N GLY A 323 -0.57 14.56 -4.91
CA GLY A 323 0.79 15.04 -5.23
C GLY A 323 1.91 14.17 -4.69
N TRP A 324 1.59 13.01 -4.11
CA TRP A 324 2.60 12.04 -3.72
C TRP A 324 3.33 11.49 -4.95
N GLU A 325 4.67 11.49 -4.91
CA GLU A 325 5.50 10.96 -5.98
C GLU A 325 5.28 9.45 -6.18
N PHE A 326 5.12 9.05 -7.44
CA PHE A 326 5.16 7.64 -7.83
C PHE A 326 6.61 7.14 -7.76
N ASP A 327 6.87 6.25 -6.80
CA ASP A 327 8.12 5.51 -6.71
C ASP A 327 7.90 4.06 -7.14
N ILE A 328 8.53 3.68 -8.25
CA ILE A 328 8.41 2.34 -8.83
C ILE A 328 8.99 1.24 -7.93
N THR A 329 9.90 1.60 -7.03
CA THR A 329 10.47 0.65 -6.05
C THR A 329 9.54 0.39 -4.86
N GLU A 330 8.43 1.13 -4.78
CA GLU A 330 7.51 1.16 -3.64
C GLU A 330 8.17 1.56 -2.30
N SER A 331 9.39 2.11 -2.29
CA SER A 331 10.09 2.44 -1.04
C SER A 331 9.37 3.53 -0.22
N ASN A 332 8.60 4.39 -0.88
CA ASN A 332 7.81 5.43 -0.24
C ASN A 332 6.38 4.99 0.13
N ARG A 333 6.02 3.72 -0.06
CA ARG A 333 4.64 3.22 0.03
C ARG A 333 3.99 3.41 1.40
N ASN A 334 4.74 3.24 2.48
CA ASN A 334 4.19 3.28 3.85
C ASN A 334 4.16 4.68 4.48
N GLY A 335 4.44 5.74 3.71
CA GLY A 335 4.49 7.09 4.29
C GLY A 335 5.87 7.46 4.83
N PRO A 336 5.98 8.62 5.48
CA PRO A 336 7.19 9.04 6.14
C PRO A 336 7.39 8.26 7.45
N LEU A 337 8.63 8.25 7.94
CA LEU A 337 8.91 7.88 9.32
C LEU A 337 8.37 8.97 10.26
N VAL A 338 7.70 8.52 11.33
CA VAL A 338 7.15 9.34 12.40
C VAL A 338 7.60 8.79 13.75
N MET A 339 7.73 9.65 14.74
CA MET A 339 8.08 9.27 16.12
C MET A 339 6.92 9.67 17.04
N ALA A 340 6.45 8.75 17.88
CA ALA A 340 5.43 9.05 18.87
C ALA A 340 5.88 10.17 19.81
N GLY A 341 4.95 11.05 20.20
CA GLY A 341 5.16 12.17 21.12
C GLY A 341 5.91 13.38 20.53
N LYS A 342 6.37 13.32 19.27
CA LYS A 342 7.05 14.45 18.60
C LYS A 342 6.13 15.11 17.59
N LYS A 343 5.62 16.30 17.94
CA LYS A 343 5.02 17.22 16.97
C LYS A 343 6.12 17.70 16.01
N LYS A 344 5.94 17.51 14.70
CA LYS A 344 6.78 18.14 13.67
C LYS A 344 6.57 19.65 13.64
#